data_AF-A0A947MYD6-F1
#
_entry.id   AF-A0A947MYD6-F1
#
_cell.length_a   1.000
_cell.length_b   1.000
_cell.length_c   1.000
_cell.angle_alpha   90.00
_cell.angle_beta   90.00
_cell.angle_gamma   90.00
#
_symmetry.space_group_name_H-M   'P 1'
#
loop_
_entity.id
_entity.type
_entity.pdbx_description
1 polymer ?
#
loop_
_entity_poly.entity_id
_entity_poly.type
_entity_poly.pdbx_seq_one_letter_code
_entity_poly.pdbx_strand_id
1 'polypeptide(L)'
;MRALTWLWRGLLFFVLFAFALNNQHLVELKWMFGWHWQGPMVFVVLGVFALGCATGVLSMVPSWWRHRRDARNRQLLMPEPVPGTAKSNGKAGTGDATDAAGPPSLPSELPFPPDMPAPRKPAK
;
A
#
# COMPACT_ATOMS: atom_id res chain seq x y z
N MET A 1 7.83 -12.19 15.27
CA MET A 1 6.77 -12.44 14.26
C MET A 1 6.54 -13.93 13.96
N ARG A 2 7.58 -14.76 13.72
CA ARG A 2 7.40 -16.18 13.34
C ARG A 2 6.78 -17.06 14.44
N ALA A 3 7.10 -16.80 15.71
CA ALA A 3 6.55 -17.54 16.84
C ALA A 3 5.02 -17.50 16.91
N LEU A 4 4.40 -16.35 16.62
CA LEU A 4 2.95 -16.22 16.59
C LEU A 4 2.31 -17.07 15.48
N THR A 5 2.93 -17.12 14.30
CA THR A 5 2.49 -17.98 13.20
C THR A 5 2.63 -19.47 13.55
N TRP A 6 3.69 -19.86 14.27
CA TRP A 6 3.88 -21.23 14.77
C TRP A 6 2.86 -21.59 15.84
N LEU A 7 2.59 -20.68 16.80
CA LEU A 7 1.57 -20.86 17.83
C LEU A 7 0.18 -21.01 17.21
N TRP A 8 -0.17 -20.16 16.23
CA TRP A 8 -1.44 -20.25 15.52
C TRP A 8 -1.60 -21.58 14.78
N ARG A 9 -0.56 -22.04 14.07
CA ARG A 9 -0.58 -23.33 13.36
C ARG A 9 -0.68 -24.50 14.34
N GLY A 10 0.04 -24.44 15.46
CA GLY A 10 -0.01 -25.44 16.52
C GLY A 10 -1.38 -25.50 17.18
N LEU A 11 -1.97 -24.35 17.51
CA LEU A 11 -3.33 -24.24 18.05
C LEU A 11 -4.35 -24.82 17.07
N LEU A 12 -4.27 -24.45 15.79
CA LEU A 12 -5.17 -24.94 14.76
C LEU A 12 -5.05 -26.46 14.61
N PHE A 13 -3.82 -26.98 14.59
CA PHE A 13 -3.56 -28.42 14.58
C PHE A 13 -4.15 -29.11 15.82
N PHE A 14 -3.92 -28.56 17.01
CA PHE A 14 -4.40 -29.13 18.25
C PHE A 14 -5.94 -29.16 18.29
N VAL A 15 -6.61 -28.08 17.88
CA VAL A 15 -8.07 -28.03 17.77
C VAL A 15 -8.58 -29.06 16.78
N LEU A 16 -7.99 -29.14 15.58
CA LEU A 16 -8.39 -30.13 14.57
C LEU A 16 -8.14 -31.57 15.05
N PHE A 17 -7.03 -31.81 15.76
CA PHE A 17 -6.65 -33.11 16.29
C PHE A 17 -7.55 -33.53 17.46
N ALA A 18 -7.78 -32.64 18.43
CA ALA A 18 -8.70 -32.88 19.54
C ALA A 18 -10.13 -33.10 19.03
N PHE A 19 -10.53 -32.34 18.00
CA PHE A 19 -11.80 -32.54 17.32
C PHE A 19 -11.86 -33.92 16.66
N ALA A 20 -10.82 -34.34 15.96
CA ALA A 20 -10.73 -35.67 15.34
C ALA A 20 -10.81 -36.82 16.36
N LEU A 21 -10.14 -36.67 17.52
CA LEU A 21 -10.19 -37.64 18.63
C LEU A 21 -11.57 -37.70 19.29
N ASN A 22 -12.23 -36.56 19.48
CA ASN A 22 -13.54 -36.50 20.14
C ASN A 22 -14.69 -36.88 19.20
N ASN A 23 -14.53 -36.68 17.89
CA ASN A 23 -15.56 -36.88 16.87
C ASN A 23 -15.24 -38.05 15.93
N GLN A 24 -14.74 -39.17 16.49
CA GLN A 24 -14.57 -40.44 15.77
C GLN A 24 -15.90 -41.16 15.46
N HIS A 25 -17.01 -40.63 15.97
CA HIS A 25 -18.34 -41.16 15.72
C HIS A 25 -18.70 -41.08 14.24
N LEU A 26 -19.26 -42.18 13.72
CA LEU A 26 -19.82 -42.21 12.39
C LEU A 26 -21.12 -41.41 12.38
N VAL A 27 -21.22 -40.45 11.47
CA VAL A 27 -22.45 -39.70 11.18
C VAL A 27 -23.01 -40.16 9.85
N GLU A 28 -24.32 -40.26 9.78
CA GLU A 28 -25.03 -40.61 8.56
C GLU A 28 -25.59 -39.34 7.90
N LEU A 29 -25.07 -38.98 6.73
CA LEU A 29 -25.60 -37.89 5.91
C LEU A 29 -26.74 -38.43 5.06
N LYS A 30 -27.97 -38.02 5.36
CA LYS A 30 -29.17 -38.41 4.63
C LYS A 30 -29.43 -37.41 3.51
N TRP A 31 -29.18 -37.85 2.28
CA TRP A 31 -29.44 -37.06 1.08
C TRP A 31 -30.88 -37.30 0.59
N MET A 32 -31.39 -36.37 -0.23
CA MET A 32 -32.80 -36.28 -0.62
C MET A 32 -33.34 -37.43 -1.52
N PHE A 33 -32.52 -38.40 -1.90
CA PHE A 33 -32.89 -39.53 -2.77
C PHE A 33 -32.77 -40.90 -2.07
N GLY A 34 -32.84 -40.92 -0.73
CA GLY A 34 -32.61 -42.14 0.06
C GLY A 34 -31.15 -42.56 0.11
N TRP A 35 -30.25 -41.82 -0.54
CA TRP A 35 -28.82 -42.01 -0.44
C TRP A 35 -28.36 -41.57 0.94
N HIS A 36 -27.79 -42.48 1.70
CA HIS A 36 -27.21 -42.20 3.00
C HIS A 36 -25.71 -42.47 2.92
N TRP A 37 -24.91 -41.46 3.26
CA TRP A 37 -23.46 -41.61 3.30
C TRP A 37 -22.98 -41.58 4.73
N GLN A 38 -22.38 -42.68 5.18
CA GLN A 38 -21.80 -42.81 6.51
C GLN A 38 -20.31 -42.43 6.48
N GLY A 39 -19.91 -41.53 7.36
CA GLY A 39 -18.52 -41.12 7.49
C GLY A 39 -18.25 -40.49 8.87
N PRO A 40 -16.99 -40.51 9.34
CA PRO A 40 -16.64 -39.86 10.60
C PRO A 40 -16.97 -38.36 10.59
N MET A 41 -17.58 -37.85 11.67
CA MET A 41 -18.00 -36.44 11.79
C MET A 41 -16.86 -35.45 11.50
N VAL A 42 -15.63 -35.82 11.84
CA VAL A 42 -14.42 -35.02 11.58
C VAL A 42 -14.30 -34.58 10.11
N PHE A 43 -14.54 -35.49 9.16
CA PHE A 43 -14.38 -35.18 7.73
C PHE A 43 -15.43 -34.19 7.23
N VAL A 44 -16.65 -34.26 7.77
CA VAL A 44 -17.75 -33.36 7.42
C VAL A 44 -17.41 -31.93 7.84
N VAL A 45 -17.00 -31.75 9.09
CA VAL A 45 -16.63 -30.44 9.62
C VAL A 45 -15.39 -29.89 8.92
N LEU A 46 -14.38 -30.73 8.66
CA LEU A 46 -13.21 -30.32 7.88
C LEU A 46 -13.59 -29.85 6.48
N GLY A 47 -14.49 -30.57 5.81
CA GLY A 47 -14.97 -30.23 4.47
C GLY A 47 -15.68 -28.88 4.44
N VAL A 48 -16.65 -28.67 5.33
CA VAL A 48 -17.40 -27.40 5.41
C VAL A 48 -16.50 -26.25 5.83
N PHE A 49 -15.59 -26.47 6.78
CA PHE A 49 -14.64 -25.45 7.22
C PHE A 49 -13.67 -25.07 6.11
N ALA A 50 -13.11 -26.05 5.39
CA ALA A 50 -12.24 -25.80 4.25
C ALA A 50 -12.96 -25.04 3.14
N LEU A 51 -14.22 -25.38 2.86
CA LEU A 51 -15.06 -24.65 1.91
C LEU A 51 -15.29 -23.20 2.38
N GLY A 52 -15.61 -23.00 3.66
CA GLY A 52 -15.80 -21.68 4.26
C GLY A 52 -14.52 -20.83 4.21
N CYS A 53 -13.37 -21.43 4.51
CA CYS A 53 -12.07 -20.77 4.39
C CYS A 53 -11.76 -20.42 2.93
N ALA A 54 -11.94 -21.35 2.00
CA ALA A 54 -11.75 -21.10 0.58
C ALA A 54 -12.63 -19.94 0.12
N THR A 55 -13.91 -19.94 0.53
CA THR A 55 -14.86 -18.86 0.22
C THR A 55 -14.42 -17.54 0.84
N GLY A 56 -14.02 -17.51 2.12
CA GLY A 56 -13.55 -16.30 2.79
C GLY A 56 -12.28 -15.72 2.17
N VAL A 57 -11.34 -16.58 1.77
CA VAL A 57 -10.15 -16.16 0.99
C VAL A 57 -10.58 -15.63 -0.36
N LEU A 58 -11.47 -16.33 -1.07
CA LEU A 58 -11.99 -15.91 -2.37
C LEU A 58 -12.71 -14.56 -2.27
N SER A 59 -13.42 -14.28 -1.18
CA SER A 59 -14.04 -12.98 -0.91
C SER A 59 -13.01 -11.86 -0.70
N MET A 60 -11.82 -12.19 -0.22
CA MET A 60 -10.73 -11.24 0.00
C MET A 60 -9.96 -10.92 -1.30
N VAL A 61 -9.81 -11.87 -2.22
CA VAL A 61 -9.10 -11.71 -3.51
C VAL A 61 -9.59 -10.53 -4.37
N PRO A 62 -10.90 -10.31 -4.61
CA PRO A 62 -11.36 -9.20 -5.45
C PRO A 62 -11.04 -7.84 -4.84
N SER A 63 -11.07 -7.71 -3.50
CA SER A 63 -10.70 -6.47 -2.80
C SER A 63 -9.22 -6.12 -3.02
N TRP A 64 -8.34 -7.12 -2.93
CA TRP A 64 -6.91 -6.94 -3.16
C TRP A 64 -6.59 -6.59 -4.62
N TRP A 65 -7.32 -7.18 -5.57
CA TRP A 65 -7.17 -6.87 -6.98
C TRP A 65 -7.55 -5.44 -7.33
N ARG A 66 -8.58 -4.89 -6.67
CA ARG A 66 -8.98 -3.50 -6.86
C ARG A 66 -7.90 -2.55 -6.33
N HIS A 67 -7.39 -2.79 -5.12
CA HIS A 67 -6.29 -2.01 -4.55
C HIS A 67 -5.02 -2.04 -5.42
N ARG A 68 -4.69 -3.20 -6.04
CA ARG A 68 -3.53 -3.30 -6.93
C ARG A 68 -3.70 -2.54 -8.26
N ARG A 69 -4.93 -2.42 -8.77
CA ARG A 69 -5.23 -1.59 -9.95
C ARG A 69 -5.13 -0.10 -9.63
N ASP A 70 -5.68 0.32 -8.50
CA ASP A 70 -5.65 1.72 -8.06
C ASP A 70 -4.22 2.18 -7.78
N ALA A 71 -3.39 1.33 -7.16
CA ALA A 71 -1.97 1.62 -6.90
C ALA A 71 -1.18 1.84 -8.21
N ARG A 72 -1.43 1.03 -9.25
CA ARG A 72 -0.77 1.18 -10.56
C ARG A 72 -1.21 2.46 -11.28
N ASN A 73 -2.49 2.82 -11.18
CA ASN A 73 -2.99 4.05 -11.80
C ASN A 73 -2.41 5.31 -11.11
N ARG A 74 -2.22 5.27 -9.79
CA ARG A 74 -1.58 6.36 -9.04
C ARG A 74 -0.10 6.55 -9.38
N GLN A 75 0.62 5.48 -9.72
CA GLN A 75 2.02 5.57 -10.16
C GLN A 75 2.16 6.22 -11.55
N LEU A 76 1.19 6.04 -12.44
CA LEU A 76 1.18 6.69 -13.76
C LEU A 76 0.81 8.18 -13.71
N LEU A 77 0.15 8.61 -12.63
CA LEU A 77 -0.23 10.01 -12.39
C LEU A 77 0.79 10.77 -11.51
N MET A 78 1.88 10.12 -11.08
CA MET A 78 2.97 10.80 -10.39
C MET A 78 3.82 11.57 -11.41
N PRO A 79 3.93 12.91 -11.31
CA PRO A 79 4.83 13.68 -12.15
C PRO A 79 6.27 13.22 -11.91
N GLU A 80 7.04 13.13 -13.00
CA GLU A 80 8.47 12.81 -12.95
C GLU A 80 9.19 13.78 -11.99
N PRO A 81 10.06 13.30 -11.08
CA PRO A 81 10.87 14.19 -10.26
C PRO A 81 11.77 14.99 -11.19
N VAL A 82 11.49 16.29 -11.34
CA VAL A 82 12.32 17.22 -12.10
C VAL A 82 13.75 17.12 -11.56
N PRO A 83 14.73 16.67 -12.36
CA PRO A 83 16.10 16.56 -11.89
C PRO A 83 16.62 17.96 -11.53
N GLY A 84 17.03 18.10 -10.27
CA GLY A 84 17.50 19.34 -9.69
C GLY A 84 18.64 19.96 -10.50
N THR A 85 18.48 21.25 -10.78
CA THR A 85 19.52 22.19 -11.17
C THR A 85 20.54 22.32 -10.04
N ALA A 86 21.51 21.41 -9.97
CA ALA A 86 22.64 21.53 -9.06
C ALA A 86 23.94 21.02 -9.70
N LYS A 87 24.40 21.71 -10.75
CA LYS A 87 25.83 21.79 -11.05
C LYS A 87 26.33 23.18 -10.64
N SER A 88 26.58 23.32 -9.34
CA SER A 88 27.58 24.26 -8.84
C SER A 88 28.95 23.75 -9.32
N ASN A 89 29.50 24.36 -10.36
CA ASN A 89 30.88 24.16 -10.74
C ASN A 89 31.62 25.49 -10.64
N GLY A 90 32.17 25.75 -9.45
CA GLY A 90 33.22 26.74 -9.29
C GLY A 90 34.53 26.16 -9.81
N LYS A 91 35.18 26.84 -10.76
CA LYS A 91 36.64 26.85 -10.88
C LYS A 91 37.11 28.03 -11.76
N ALA A 92 37.97 28.84 -11.14
CA ALA A 92 39.07 29.69 -11.67
C ALA A 92 39.03 30.08 -13.15
N GLY A 93 39.12 31.35 -13.54
CA GLY A 93 40.02 32.38 -13.02
C GLY A 93 41.04 32.70 -14.11
N THR A 94 40.80 33.75 -14.89
CA THR A 94 41.82 34.44 -15.69
C THR A 94 41.38 35.89 -15.79
N GLY A 95 42.17 36.78 -15.18
CA GLY A 95 41.92 38.21 -15.23
C GLY A 95 42.27 38.77 -16.60
N ASP A 96 41.53 39.81 -17.00
CA ASP A 96 42.12 40.92 -17.73
C ASP A 96 41.33 42.20 -17.41
N ALA A 97 41.97 43.31 -17.67
CA ALA A 97 41.94 44.56 -16.96
C ALA A 97 40.64 45.37 -16.92
N THR A 98 40.69 46.33 -15.99
CA THR A 98 40.17 47.71 -16.04
C THR A 98 38.91 48.01 -15.22
N ASP A 99 39.02 49.12 -14.48
CA ASP A 99 37.97 49.92 -13.84
C ASP A 99 37.61 49.64 -12.36
N ALA A 100 38.36 50.36 -11.52
CA ALA A 100 37.86 51.35 -10.55
C ALA A 100 36.69 50.96 -9.61
N ALA A 101 37.08 50.76 -8.34
CA ALA A 101 36.35 51.01 -7.10
C ALA A 101 34.87 51.45 -7.19
N GLY A 102 33.96 50.53 -6.84
CA GLY A 102 32.58 50.83 -6.47
C GLY A 102 31.92 49.60 -5.81
N PRO A 103 31.13 49.75 -4.73
CA PRO A 103 30.41 48.62 -4.11
C PRO A 103 29.34 48.06 -5.07
N PRO A 104 29.00 46.76 -5.01
CA PRO A 104 28.09 46.13 -5.95
C PRO A 104 26.65 46.63 -5.76
N SER A 105 26.22 47.61 -6.56
CA SER A 105 24.83 48.01 -6.65
C SER A 105 24.06 46.99 -7.50
N LEU A 106 23.26 46.15 -6.84
CA LEU A 106 22.29 45.29 -7.50
C LEU A 106 21.26 46.17 -8.26
N PRO A 107 20.96 45.91 -9.55
CA PRO A 107 19.87 46.59 -10.23
C PRO A 107 18.54 46.23 -9.55
N SER A 108 17.90 47.21 -8.94
CA SER A 108 16.72 47.06 -8.08
C SER A 108 15.39 47.13 -8.84
N GLU A 109 15.36 46.92 -10.15
CA GLU A 109 14.15 47.17 -10.94
C GLU A 109 13.86 46.00 -11.89
N LEU A 110 13.14 45.02 -11.35
CA LEU A 110 12.32 44.12 -12.16
C LEU A 110 11.12 44.93 -12.68
N PRO A 111 10.86 45.00 -14.00
CA PRO A 111 9.70 45.69 -14.53
C PRO A 111 8.42 45.09 -13.94
N PHE A 112 7.65 45.91 -13.22
CA PHE A 112 6.36 45.48 -12.72
C PHE A 112 5.41 45.23 -13.91
N PRO A 113 4.75 44.07 -14.00
CA PRO A 113 3.79 43.78 -15.06
C PRO A 113 2.59 44.74 -15.00
N PRO A 114 2.05 45.18 -16.15
CA PRO A 114 1.26 46.41 -16.29
C PRO A 114 -0.16 46.40 -15.70
N ASP A 115 -0.58 45.46 -14.83
CA ASP A 115 -1.99 45.37 -14.41
C ASP A 115 -2.23 44.92 -12.95
N MET A 116 -1.36 45.26 -11.99
CA MET A 116 -1.68 45.05 -10.57
C MET A 116 -2.21 46.34 -9.92
N PRO A 117 -3.47 46.40 -9.45
CA PRO A 117 -3.97 47.54 -8.69
C PRO A 117 -3.18 47.68 -7.37
N ALA A 118 -2.73 48.90 -7.08
CA ALA A 118 -1.84 49.20 -5.97
C ALA A 118 -2.31 48.63 -4.61
N PRO A 119 -1.41 48.07 -3.79
CA PRO A 119 -1.76 47.62 -2.44
C PRO A 119 -2.28 48.80 -1.60
N ARG A 120 -3.49 48.67 -1.06
CA ARG A 120 -4.08 49.67 -0.16
C ARG A 120 -3.24 49.74 1.11
N LYS A 121 -2.70 50.92 1.43
CA LYS A 121 -1.99 51.18 2.68
C LYS A 121 -2.94 50.97 3.86
N PRO A 122 -2.53 50.27 4.95
CA PRO A 122 -3.33 50.22 6.16
C PRO A 122 -3.33 51.60 6.82
N ALA A 123 -4.52 52.15 7.06
CA ALA A 123 -4.68 53.32 7.91
C ALA A 123 -4.33 52.93 9.35
N LYS A 124 -3.53 53.76 9.99
CA LYS A 124 -3.09 53.67 11.38
C LYS A 124 -4.14 54.27 12.31
#